data_AF-A0A9E0IRM6-F1
#
_entry.id   AF-A0A9E0IRM6-F1
#
_cell.length_a   1.000
_cell.length_b   1.000
_cell.length_c   1.000
_cell.angle_alpha   90.00
_cell.angle_beta   90.00
_cell.angle_gamma   90.00
#
_symmetry.space_group_name_H-M   'P 1'
#
loop_
_entity.id
_entity.type
_entity.pdbx_description
1 polymer ?
#
loop_
_entity_poly.entity_id
_entity_poly.type
_entity_poly.pdbx_seq_one_letter_code
_entity_poly.pdbx_strand_id
1 'polypeptide(L)'
;MQLARAVAATVAMATSAVLGACAVEPAPLDVPSPSSQGFADRVYPILLAQCAFPACHGSPDRFFAVYGPGRTRFDPATEPYAPATAEELALSYRRTTSMLVWPDGARRSPLLRKPLPVEAGGAGHEGNDGWGQAPFTGEDDPRWITLATWAVGEDGL
;
A
#
# COMPACT_ATOMS: atom_id res chain seq x y z
N MET A 1 -5.04 -30.36 83.04
CA MET A 1 -5.98 -30.74 81.96
C MET A 1 -5.58 -29.96 80.72
N GLN A 2 -5.27 -30.69 79.62
CA GLN A 2 -5.58 -30.40 78.20
C GLN A 2 -5.57 -28.91 77.72
N LEU A 3 -4.89 -28.47 76.66
CA LEU A 3 -4.55 -29.11 75.38
C LEU A 3 -3.47 -28.30 74.65
N ALA A 4 -2.67 -29.00 73.85
CA ALA A 4 -1.76 -28.49 72.84
C ALA A 4 -2.48 -27.72 71.71
N ARG A 5 -1.76 -26.82 71.02
CA ARG A 5 -1.75 -26.74 69.55
C ARG A 5 -0.63 -25.84 69.04
N ALA A 6 0.31 -26.46 68.32
CA ALA A 6 1.24 -25.81 67.43
C ALA A 6 0.47 -25.13 66.29
N VAL A 7 0.85 -23.90 65.94
CA VAL A 7 0.45 -23.28 64.67
C VAL A 7 1.63 -23.41 63.72
N ALA A 8 1.46 -24.31 62.77
CA ALA A 8 2.32 -24.46 61.60
C ALA A 8 1.87 -23.51 60.48
N ALA A 9 2.81 -23.21 59.57
CA ALA A 9 2.63 -22.61 58.26
C ALA A 9 2.23 -21.11 58.26
N THR A 10 2.74 -20.24 57.37
CA THR A 10 2.83 -20.48 55.92
C THR A 10 3.97 -19.69 55.29
N VAL A 11 4.79 -20.40 54.52
CA VAL A 11 5.78 -19.86 53.57
C VAL A 11 5.06 -19.46 52.27
N ALA A 12 5.48 -18.32 51.72
CA ALA A 12 5.44 -17.90 50.32
C ALA A 12 4.09 -17.90 49.56
N MET A 13 3.75 -16.73 48.99
CA MET A 13 3.39 -16.61 47.56
C MET A 13 3.09 -15.13 47.24
N ALA A 14 3.95 -14.48 46.46
CA ALA A 14 3.58 -13.29 45.69
C ALA A 14 4.62 -12.96 44.60
N THR A 15 4.99 -13.94 43.76
CA THR A 15 5.82 -13.66 42.57
C THR A 15 5.47 -14.66 41.47
N SER A 16 4.34 -14.47 40.79
CA SER A 16 4.02 -15.15 39.53
C SER A 16 2.79 -14.51 38.88
N ALA A 17 2.97 -13.43 38.10
CA ALA A 17 2.02 -13.01 37.05
C ALA A 17 2.52 -11.80 36.22
N VAL A 18 3.71 -11.85 35.60
CA VAL A 18 4.08 -10.86 34.56
C VAL A 18 4.91 -11.52 33.44
N LEU A 19 4.36 -12.57 32.79
CA LEU A 19 5.02 -13.19 31.62
C LEU A 19 4.09 -13.37 30.41
N GLY A 20 2.82 -12.96 30.48
CA GLY A 20 1.83 -13.23 29.43
C GLY A 20 1.63 -12.15 28.35
N ALA A 21 2.24 -10.97 28.49
CA ALA A 21 1.88 -9.81 27.65
C ALA A 21 2.69 -9.66 26.34
N CYS A 22 3.73 -10.47 26.12
CA CYS A 22 4.63 -10.31 24.96
C CYS A 22 4.43 -11.37 23.85
N ALA A 23 3.46 -12.29 23.98
CA ALA A 23 3.33 -13.45 23.10
C ALA A 23 2.22 -13.33 22.04
N VAL A 24 1.65 -12.15 21.82
CA VAL A 24 0.73 -11.95 20.69
C VAL A 24 1.57 -11.70 19.45
N GLU A 25 1.95 -12.78 18.77
CA GLU A 25 2.52 -12.70 17.43
C GLU A 25 1.42 -12.15 16.50
N PRO A 26 1.63 -11.01 15.83
CA PRO A 26 0.64 -10.49 14.90
C PRO A 26 0.45 -11.51 13.77
N ALA A 27 -0.80 -11.69 13.34
CA ALA A 27 -1.07 -12.52 12.17
C ALA A 27 -0.21 -12.02 10.99
N PRO A 28 0.43 -12.92 10.22
CA PRO A 28 1.18 -12.52 9.04
C PRO A 28 0.31 -11.66 8.11
N LEU A 29 0.81 -10.49 7.72
CA LEU A 29 0.15 -9.69 6.69
C LEU A 29 0.39 -10.36 5.33
N ASP A 30 -0.68 -10.46 4.56
CA ASP A 30 -0.58 -10.84 3.15
C ASP A 30 0.15 -9.71 2.38
N VAL A 31 1.24 -10.07 1.70
CA VAL A 31 2.05 -9.14 0.92
C VAL A 31 1.86 -9.47 -0.55
N PRO A 32 1.06 -8.68 -1.29
CA PRO A 32 0.85 -8.90 -2.71
C PRO A 32 2.16 -8.80 -3.49
N SER A 33 2.38 -9.76 -4.40
CA SER A 33 3.56 -9.79 -5.28
C SER A 33 3.15 -9.87 -6.75
N PRO A 34 2.50 -8.82 -7.29
CA PRO A 34 2.02 -8.81 -8.67
C PRO A 34 3.18 -8.72 -9.67
N SER A 35 2.96 -9.09 -10.93
CA SER A 35 4.04 -9.18 -11.92
C SER A 35 4.64 -7.81 -12.27
N SER A 36 5.97 -7.73 -12.39
CA SER A 36 6.65 -6.51 -12.87
C SER A 36 6.41 -6.26 -14.36
N GLN A 37 6.24 -7.34 -15.14
CA GLN A 37 5.88 -7.26 -16.56
C GLN A 37 4.46 -6.68 -16.73
N GLY A 38 3.47 -7.21 -16.01
CA GLY A 38 2.11 -6.67 -16.02
C GLY A 38 2.04 -5.24 -15.53
N PHE A 39 2.91 -4.86 -14.60
CA PHE A 39 3.08 -3.46 -14.22
C PHE A 39 3.53 -2.60 -15.39
N ALA A 40 4.62 -2.96 -16.05
CA ALA A 40 5.20 -2.19 -17.16
C ALA A 40 4.23 -2.04 -18.32
N ASP A 41 3.52 -3.12 -18.68
CA ASP A 41 2.68 -3.17 -19.87
C ASP A 41 1.31 -2.51 -19.67
N ARG A 42 0.74 -2.60 -18.46
CA ARG A 42 -0.67 -2.22 -18.23
C ARG A 42 -0.87 -1.14 -17.18
N VAL A 43 -0.19 -1.23 -16.05
CA VAL A 43 -0.42 -0.33 -14.91
C VAL A 43 0.37 0.97 -15.04
N TYR A 44 1.63 0.88 -15.43
CA TYR A 44 2.53 2.02 -15.55
C TYR A 44 2.00 3.11 -16.49
N PRO A 45 1.46 2.80 -17.69
CA PRO A 45 0.86 3.81 -18.55
C PRO A 45 -0.33 4.54 -17.90
N ILE A 46 -1.16 3.83 -17.12
CA ILE A 46 -2.30 4.43 -16.41
C ILE A 46 -1.80 5.39 -15.34
N LEU A 47 -0.82 4.97 -14.53
CA LEU A 47 -0.24 5.81 -13.48
C LEU A 47 0.44 7.06 -14.06
N LEU A 48 1.15 6.93 -15.19
CA LEU A 48 1.71 8.08 -15.87
C LEU A 48 0.62 9.04 -16.38
N ALA A 49 -0.47 8.53 -16.93
CA ALA A 49 -1.53 9.35 -17.50
C ALA A 49 -2.35 10.06 -16.41
N GLN A 50 -2.64 9.39 -15.31
CA GLN A 50 -3.62 9.84 -14.31
C GLN A 50 -3.00 10.39 -13.02
N CYS A 51 -1.80 9.92 -12.64
CA CYS A 51 -1.26 10.16 -11.30
C CYS A 51 0.05 10.95 -11.31
N ALA A 52 0.88 10.81 -12.35
CA ALA A 52 2.24 11.35 -12.38
C ALA A 52 2.36 12.85 -12.70
N PHE A 53 1.32 13.66 -12.42
CA PHE A 53 1.40 15.11 -12.53
C PHE A 53 2.25 15.69 -11.39
N PRO A 54 3.03 16.78 -11.60
CA PRO A 54 3.87 17.36 -10.55
C PRO A 54 3.12 17.74 -9.26
N ALA A 55 1.87 18.19 -9.38
CA ALA A 55 1.02 18.49 -8.23
C ALA A 55 0.59 17.23 -7.43
N CYS A 56 0.63 16.06 -8.07
CA CYS A 56 0.20 14.77 -7.53
C CYS A 56 1.43 13.87 -7.28
N HIS A 57 1.55 12.74 -7.98
CA HIS A 57 2.61 11.74 -7.82
C HIS A 57 3.78 11.91 -8.82
N GLY A 58 3.88 13.06 -9.47
CA GLY A 58 5.01 13.41 -10.35
C GLY A 58 6.13 14.19 -9.65
N SER A 59 5.95 14.63 -8.40
CA SER A 59 7.00 15.34 -7.67
C SER A 59 7.95 14.35 -6.97
N PRO A 60 9.28 14.52 -7.05
CA PRO A 60 10.24 13.64 -6.38
C PRO A 60 10.14 13.67 -4.85
N ASP A 61 9.53 14.72 -4.28
CA ASP A 61 9.37 14.88 -2.83
C ASP A 61 8.20 14.05 -2.27
N ARG A 62 7.41 13.41 -3.14
CA ARG A 62 6.28 12.56 -2.75
C ARG A 62 6.77 11.14 -2.48
N PHE A 63 6.29 10.54 -1.39
CA PHE A 63 6.58 9.15 -1.04
C PHE A 63 6.25 8.19 -2.20
N PHE A 64 5.03 8.30 -2.72
CA PHE A 64 4.65 7.62 -3.96
C PHE A 64 4.90 8.58 -5.12
N ALA A 65 6.03 8.42 -5.80
CA ALA A 65 6.33 9.14 -7.03
C ALA A 65 6.59 8.19 -8.20
N VAL A 66 5.98 8.52 -9.34
CA VAL A 66 6.00 7.77 -10.59
C VAL A 66 6.72 8.62 -11.64
N TYR A 67 7.77 8.06 -12.24
CA TYR A 67 8.61 8.76 -13.21
C TYR A 67 8.41 8.20 -14.60
N GLY A 68 8.58 9.02 -15.64
CA GLY A 68 8.52 8.52 -17.01
C GLY A 68 8.35 9.56 -18.11
N PRO A 69 8.14 9.07 -19.35
CA PRO A 69 7.99 9.92 -20.53
C PRO A 69 6.87 10.94 -20.41
N GLY A 70 7.15 12.19 -20.80
CA GLY A 70 6.20 13.31 -20.73
C GLY A 70 5.84 13.74 -19.31
N ARG A 71 6.50 13.18 -18.29
CA ARG A 71 6.35 13.48 -16.86
C ARG A 71 7.71 13.82 -16.28
N THR A 72 7.78 13.98 -14.96
CA THR A 72 9.06 14.11 -14.27
C THR A 72 9.91 12.87 -14.53
N ARG A 73 11.16 13.09 -14.93
CA ARG A 73 12.16 12.04 -15.11
C ARG A 73 12.87 11.75 -13.79
N PHE A 74 13.30 10.50 -13.60
CA PHE A 74 14.10 10.16 -12.43
C PHE A 74 15.49 10.82 -12.50
N ASP A 75 16.16 10.67 -13.64
CA ASP A 75 17.36 11.43 -13.99
C ASP A 75 16.96 12.66 -14.82
N PRO A 76 17.19 13.90 -14.34
CA PRO A 76 16.90 15.12 -15.09
C PRO A 76 17.63 15.24 -16.43
N ALA A 77 18.71 14.49 -16.67
CA ALA A 77 19.41 14.45 -17.95
C ALA A 77 18.72 13.55 -18.98
N THR A 78 17.72 12.75 -18.59
CA THR A 78 16.96 11.93 -19.54
C THR A 78 16.04 12.81 -20.38
N GLU A 79 16.06 12.63 -21.70
CA GLU A 79 15.20 13.36 -22.63
C GLU A 79 13.71 13.23 -22.25
N PRO A 80 12.93 14.33 -22.21
CA PRO A 80 11.58 14.32 -21.63
C PRO A 80 10.65 13.24 -22.18
N TYR A 81 10.72 12.97 -23.48
CA TYR A 81 9.85 12.01 -24.18
C TYR A 81 10.57 10.73 -24.62
N ALA A 82 11.84 10.53 -24.23
CA ALA A 82 12.49 9.23 -24.45
C ALA A 82 11.71 8.13 -23.72
N PRO A 83 11.76 6.86 -24.19
CA PRO A 83 11.15 5.73 -23.48
C PRO A 83 11.52 5.69 -22.00
N ALA A 84 10.67 5.05 -21.20
CA ALA A 84 10.97 4.85 -19.79
C ALA A 84 12.25 4.02 -19.65
N THR A 85 13.15 4.46 -18.77
CA THR A 85 14.35 3.71 -18.45
C THR A 85 14.00 2.50 -17.58
N ALA A 86 14.87 1.49 -17.54
CA ALA A 86 14.70 0.33 -16.66
C ALA A 86 14.64 0.76 -15.18
N GLU A 87 15.39 1.79 -14.80
CA GLU A 87 15.40 2.32 -13.43
C GLU A 87 14.09 3.02 -13.07
N GLU A 88 13.52 3.82 -13.96
CA GLU A 88 12.22 4.46 -13.75
C GLU A 88 11.09 3.44 -13.60
N LEU A 89 11.09 2.40 -14.44
CA LEU A 89 10.14 1.29 -14.34
C LEU A 89 10.30 0.55 -13.01
N ALA A 90 11.52 0.18 -12.63
CA ALA A 90 11.79 -0.55 -11.39
C ALA A 90 11.43 0.28 -10.14
N LEU A 91 11.76 1.56 -10.12
CA LEU A 91 11.45 2.45 -9.00
C LEU A 91 9.93 2.70 -8.89
N SER A 92 9.28 2.97 -10.01
CA SER A 92 7.82 3.16 -10.06
C SER A 92 7.08 1.89 -9.65
N TYR A 93 7.55 0.71 -10.08
CA TYR A 93 7.01 -0.58 -9.66
C TYR A 93 7.10 -0.77 -8.14
N ARG A 94 8.31 -0.65 -7.56
CA ARG A 94 8.51 -0.81 -6.11
C ARG A 94 7.65 0.15 -5.27
N ARG A 95 7.53 1.41 -5.71
CA ARG A 95 6.70 2.39 -5.00
C ARG A 95 5.22 2.07 -5.15
N THR A 96 4.78 1.61 -6.33
CA THR A 96 3.39 1.20 -6.55
C THR A 96 3.02 -0.01 -5.69
N THR A 97 3.87 -1.04 -5.64
CA THR A 97 3.60 -2.23 -4.81
C THR A 97 3.64 -1.93 -3.32
N SER A 98 4.43 -0.94 -2.88
CA SER A 98 4.38 -0.47 -1.48
C SER A 98 3.02 0.08 -1.06
N MET A 99 2.18 0.50 -2.02
CA MET A 99 0.83 1.00 -1.77
C MET A 99 -0.23 -0.12 -1.69
N LEU A 100 0.15 -1.39 -1.82
CA LEU A 100 -0.75 -2.55 -1.83
C LEU A 100 -0.92 -3.24 -0.48
N VAL A 101 0.07 -3.13 0.42
CA VAL A 101 0.04 -3.83 1.70
C VAL A 101 -1.00 -3.19 2.61
N TRP A 102 -2.02 -3.97 3.00
CA TRP A 102 -3.11 -3.50 3.86
C TRP A 102 -3.68 -4.67 4.69
N PRO A 103 -4.10 -4.45 5.95
CA PRO A 103 -4.65 -5.51 6.81
C PRO A 103 -5.81 -6.28 6.19
N ASP A 104 -6.65 -5.59 5.41
CA ASP A 104 -7.83 -6.18 4.76
C ASP A 104 -7.57 -6.63 3.30
N GLY A 105 -6.30 -6.77 2.92
CA GLY A 105 -5.86 -7.22 1.60
C GLY A 105 -5.75 -6.13 0.52
N ALA A 106 -5.16 -6.49 -0.62
CA ALA A 106 -4.77 -5.58 -1.69
C ALA A 106 -5.94 -4.71 -2.22
N ARG A 107 -7.15 -5.28 -2.34
CA ARG A 107 -8.35 -4.56 -2.79
C ARG A 107 -8.75 -3.40 -1.90
N ARG A 108 -8.36 -3.42 -0.63
CA ARG A 108 -8.62 -2.36 0.35
C ARG A 108 -7.46 -1.38 0.50
N SER A 109 -6.39 -1.58 -0.27
CA SER A 109 -5.17 -0.79 -0.18
C SER A 109 -5.36 0.66 -0.63
N PRO A 110 -4.48 1.56 -0.19
CA PRO A 110 -4.49 2.94 -0.65
C PRO A 110 -4.37 3.09 -2.17
N LEU A 111 -3.67 2.17 -2.87
CA LEU A 111 -3.53 2.24 -4.33
C LEU A 111 -4.89 2.19 -5.05
N LEU A 112 -5.81 1.36 -4.55
CA LEU A 112 -7.11 1.14 -5.18
C LEU A 112 -8.22 2.02 -4.62
N ARG A 113 -8.10 2.47 -3.36
CA ARG A 113 -9.14 3.28 -2.72
C ARG A 113 -8.96 4.79 -2.88
N LYS A 114 -7.73 5.31 -2.84
CA LYS A 114 -7.52 6.76 -2.97
C LYS A 114 -7.93 7.35 -4.32
N PRO A 115 -7.81 6.66 -5.47
CA PRO A 115 -8.20 7.26 -6.74
C PRO A 115 -9.73 7.19 -7.01
N LEU A 116 -10.52 6.66 -6.07
CA LEU A 116 -11.98 6.57 -6.17
C LEU A 116 -12.66 7.68 -5.35
N PRO A 117 -13.88 8.11 -5.77
CA PRO A 117 -14.75 8.92 -4.92
C PRO A 117 -15.09 8.19 -3.61
N VAL A 118 -15.32 8.94 -2.53
CA VAL A 118 -15.63 8.36 -1.21
C VAL A 118 -16.95 7.58 -1.27
N GLU A 119 -17.94 8.10 -1.98
CA GLU A 119 -19.24 7.49 -2.24
C GLU A 119 -19.14 6.18 -3.05
N ALA A 120 -18.08 6.00 -3.82
CA ALA A 120 -17.78 4.78 -4.57
C ALA A 120 -16.89 3.79 -3.79
N GLY A 121 -16.77 3.95 -2.47
CA GLY A 121 -15.95 3.08 -1.61
C GLY A 121 -14.48 3.52 -1.49
N GLY A 122 -14.14 4.69 -2.03
CA GLY A 122 -12.81 5.27 -1.99
C GLY A 122 -12.37 5.74 -0.60
N ALA A 123 -11.35 6.59 -0.59
CA ALA A 123 -10.79 7.21 0.61
C ALA A 123 -10.38 8.65 0.30
N GLY A 124 -10.31 9.50 1.34
CA GLY A 124 -9.91 10.90 1.18
C GLY A 124 -8.59 11.03 0.40
N HIS A 125 -8.66 11.76 -0.71
CA HIS A 125 -7.56 12.00 -1.62
C HIS A 125 -7.60 13.47 -2.07
N GLU A 126 -6.53 14.21 -1.82
CA GLU A 126 -6.39 15.59 -2.30
C GLU A 126 -6.26 15.66 -3.84
N GLY A 127 -6.16 14.52 -4.52
CA GLY A 127 -5.89 14.40 -5.95
C GLY A 127 -7.11 14.41 -6.86
N ASN A 128 -8.13 15.23 -6.54
CA ASN A 128 -9.15 15.53 -7.53
C ASN A 128 -8.53 16.34 -8.68
N ASP A 129 -9.03 16.16 -9.91
CA ASP A 129 -8.59 16.95 -11.06
C ASP A 129 -9.02 18.42 -10.93
N GLY A 130 -8.64 19.26 -11.91
CA GLY A 130 -8.99 20.68 -11.92
C GLY A 130 -10.50 20.98 -11.93
N TRP A 131 -11.34 19.95 -12.10
CA TRP A 131 -12.80 19.99 -12.10
C TRP A 131 -13.41 19.30 -10.87
N GLY A 132 -12.59 18.95 -9.88
CA GLY A 132 -13.03 18.30 -8.65
C GLY A 132 -13.35 16.81 -8.82
N GLN A 133 -12.94 16.16 -9.93
CA GLN A 133 -13.24 14.75 -10.20
C GLN A 133 -12.14 13.83 -9.69
N ALA A 134 -12.52 12.68 -9.14
CA ALA A 134 -11.56 11.65 -8.78
C ALA A 134 -10.88 11.06 -10.04
N PRO A 135 -9.64 10.52 -9.93
CA PRO A 135 -8.94 9.91 -11.07
C PRO A 135 -9.74 8.80 -11.78
N PHE A 136 -10.52 8.02 -11.03
CA PHE A 136 -11.43 7.01 -11.55
C PHE A 136 -12.86 7.30 -11.09
N THR A 137 -13.85 6.94 -11.90
CA THR A 137 -15.26 7.21 -11.58
C THR A 137 -15.85 6.20 -10.59
N GLY A 138 -15.28 5.00 -10.52
CA GLY A 138 -15.83 3.88 -9.76
C GLY A 138 -15.00 2.60 -9.98
N GLU A 139 -15.38 1.52 -9.29
CA GLU A 139 -14.77 0.19 -9.48
C GLU A 139 -15.11 -0.44 -10.85
N ASP A 140 -16.07 0.12 -11.57
CA ASP A 140 -16.43 -0.24 -12.94
C ASP A 140 -15.57 0.48 -14.01
N ASP A 141 -14.73 1.44 -13.61
CA ASP A 141 -13.79 2.09 -14.51
C ASP A 141 -12.76 1.06 -15.04
N PRO A 142 -12.62 0.87 -16.37
CA PRO A 142 -11.69 -0.10 -16.94
C PRO A 142 -10.25 0.08 -16.48
N ARG A 143 -9.85 1.31 -16.17
CA ARG A 143 -8.51 1.63 -15.66
C ARG A 143 -8.37 1.14 -14.22
N TRP A 144 -9.39 1.36 -13.39
CA TRP A 144 -9.41 0.83 -12.03
C TRP A 144 -9.38 -0.71 -12.04
N ILE A 145 -10.18 -1.34 -12.90
CA ILE A 145 -10.20 -2.81 -13.06
C ILE A 145 -8.80 -3.33 -13.43
N THR A 146 -8.11 -2.67 -14.36
CA THR A 146 -6.74 -3.03 -14.74
C THR A 146 -5.78 -3.00 -13.55
N LEU A 147 -5.84 -1.93 -12.74
CA LEU A 147 -5.04 -1.82 -11.51
C LEU A 147 -5.41 -2.90 -10.50
N ALA A 148 -6.70 -3.16 -10.31
CA ALA A 148 -7.20 -4.13 -9.35
C ALA A 148 -6.78 -5.57 -9.71
N THR A 149 -6.96 -5.97 -10.97
CA THR A 149 -6.56 -7.30 -11.48
C THR A 149 -5.05 -7.51 -11.33
N TRP A 150 -4.24 -6.50 -11.69
CA TRP A 150 -2.80 -6.57 -11.45
C TRP A 150 -2.49 -6.68 -9.96
N ALA A 151 -3.09 -5.83 -9.12
CA ALA A 151 -2.79 -5.77 -7.69
C ALA A 151 -3.02 -7.08 -6.93
N VAL A 152 -4.00 -7.89 -7.34
CA VAL A 152 -4.29 -9.20 -6.74
C VAL A 152 -3.58 -10.37 -7.45
N GLY A 153 -2.76 -10.10 -8.47
CA GLY A 153 -2.01 -11.12 -9.22
C GLY A 153 -2.88 -11.98 -10.15
N GLU A 154 -4.04 -11.47 -10.58
CA GLU A 154 -4.96 -12.17 -11.48
C GLU A 154 -4.71 -11.85 -12.96
N ASP A 155 -3.56 -11.25 -13.27
CA ASP A 155 -3.24 -10.66 -14.57
C ASP A 155 -2.56 -11.65 -15.54
N GLY A 156 -2.42 -12.91 -15.11
CA GLY A 156 -2.07 -14.05 -15.95
C GLY A 156 -0.64 -14.06 -16.48
N LEU A 157 0.27 -13.29 -15.85
CA LEU A 157 1.68 -13.16 -16.22
C LEU A 157 2.63 -13.65 -15.11
#